data_AF-A0AA37KRA1-F1
#
_entry.id   AF-A0AA37KRA1-F1
#
_cell.length_a   1.000
_cell.length_b   1.000
_cell.length_c   1.000
_cell.angle_alpha   90.00
_cell.angle_beta   90.00
_cell.angle_gamma   90.00
#
_symmetry.space_group_name_H-M   'P 1'
#
loop_
_entity.id
_entity.type
_entity.pdbx_description
1 polymer ?
#
loop_
_entity_poly.entity_id
_entity_poly.type
_entity_poly.pdbx_seq_one_letter_code
_entity_poly.pdbx_strand_id
1 'polypeptide(L)'
;MFDELFRSVYLFHISKGGLKVDWVEDEFGFNAAREKSINFDGGEQEVYKAFFSVENQSKFYLLYCRIRGEMVGIPYSQCEKMIDMLAFMQEILAAALWKYNQKVEVDMENFAREFDRLDVEGERVRLYESVQKRGE
;
A
#
# COMPACT_ATOMS: atom_id res chain seq x y z
N MET A 1 16.25 -0.58 5.63
CA MET A 1 15.51 -1.86 5.63
C MET A 1 14.03 -1.71 5.28
N PHE A 2 13.19 -0.97 6.02
CA PHE A 2 11.76 -0.82 5.64
C PHE A 2 11.60 -0.28 4.21
N ASP A 3 12.23 0.87 3.90
CA ASP A 3 12.14 1.52 2.59
C ASP A 3 12.63 0.62 1.45
N GLU A 4 13.71 -0.14 1.68
CA GLU A 4 14.26 -1.09 0.71
C GLU A 4 13.29 -2.26 0.44
N LEU A 5 12.67 -2.79 1.49
CA LEU A 5 11.66 -3.84 1.38
C LEU A 5 10.38 -3.31 0.72
N PHE A 6 9.92 -2.12 1.11
CA PHE A 6 8.76 -1.46 0.53
C PHE A 6 8.95 -1.22 -0.97
N ARG A 7 10.12 -0.68 -1.34
CA ARG A 7 10.53 -0.52 -2.73
C ARG A 7 10.59 -1.84 -3.49
N SER A 8 11.12 -2.90 -2.88
CA SER A 8 11.13 -4.23 -3.48
C SER A 8 9.72 -4.75 -3.73
N VAL A 9 8.80 -4.60 -2.77
CA VAL A 9 7.38 -4.95 -2.90
C VAL A 9 6.72 -4.14 -4.03
N TYR A 10 6.97 -2.83 -4.10
CA TYR A 10 6.46 -1.97 -5.17
C TYR A 10 6.98 -2.40 -6.55
N LEU A 11 8.27 -2.69 -6.68
CA LEU A 11 8.83 -3.19 -7.94
C LEU A 11 8.21 -4.54 -8.33
N PHE A 12 7.92 -5.43 -7.37
CA PHE A 12 7.18 -6.67 -7.65
C PHE A 12 5.77 -6.38 -8.19
N HIS A 13 5.04 -5.46 -7.57
CA HIS A 13 3.71 -5.05 -8.04
C HIS A 13 3.76 -4.53 -9.49
N ILE A 14 4.68 -3.63 -9.81
CA ILE A 14 4.86 -3.12 -11.18
C ILE A 14 5.25 -4.23 -12.16
N SER A 15 6.15 -5.14 -11.77
CA SER A 15 6.60 -6.25 -12.63
C SER A 15 5.48 -7.21 -13.04
N LYS A 16 4.38 -7.21 -12.30
CA LYS A 16 3.19 -8.05 -12.53
C LYS A 16 2.06 -7.33 -13.26
N GLY A 17 2.30 -6.11 -13.73
CA GLY A 17 1.29 -5.29 -14.41
C GLY A 17 0.48 -4.40 -13.48
N GLY A 18 0.90 -4.26 -12.22
CA GLY A 18 0.35 -3.24 -11.31
C GLY A 18 0.59 -1.82 -11.83
N LEU A 19 -0.27 -0.89 -11.41
CA LEU A 19 -0.18 0.50 -11.82
C LEU A 19 0.90 1.24 -11.02
N LYS A 20 1.50 2.25 -11.65
CA LYS A 20 2.40 3.15 -10.94
C LYS A 20 1.62 3.99 -9.95
N VAL A 21 2.23 4.20 -8.79
CA VAL A 21 1.69 5.05 -7.73
C VAL A 21 2.63 6.23 -7.57
N ASP A 22 2.26 7.38 -8.13
CA ASP A 22 3.10 8.58 -8.10
C ASP A 22 3.48 8.99 -6.67
N TRP A 23 2.55 8.81 -5.72
CA TRP A 23 2.82 9.08 -4.31
C TRP A 23 4.02 8.29 -3.76
N VAL A 24 4.17 7.02 -4.15
CA VAL A 24 5.28 6.16 -3.72
C VAL A 24 6.61 6.66 -4.28
N GLU A 25 6.64 7.00 -5.58
CA GLU A 25 7.86 7.49 -6.23
C GLU A 25 8.28 8.86 -5.67
N ASP A 26 7.32 9.74 -5.42
CA ASP A 26 7.53 11.08 -4.83
C ASP A 26 8.06 10.99 -3.39
N GLU A 27 7.44 10.19 -2.52
CA GLU A 27 7.79 10.10 -1.10
C GLU A 27 9.13 9.37 -0.86
N PHE A 28 9.36 8.26 -1.55
CA PHE A 28 10.55 7.43 -1.34
C PHE A 28 11.71 7.79 -2.29
N GLY A 29 11.54 8.79 -3.14
CA GLY A 29 12.60 9.39 -3.94
C GLY A 29 13.22 8.43 -4.98
N PHE A 30 12.42 7.55 -5.58
CA PHE A 30 12.90 6.60 -6.57
C PHE A 30 11.98 6.53 -7.80
N ASN A 31 12.51 6.00 -8.91
CA ASN A 31 11.77 5.92 -10.18
C ASN A 31 11.75 4.48 -10.69
N ALA A 32 10.59 3.83 -10.69
CA ALA A 32 10.48 2.42 -11.08
C ALA A 32 10.83 2.18 -12.56
N ALA A 33 10.73 3.18 -13.44
CA ALA A 33 11.15 3.01 -14.84
C ALA A 33 12.67 2.91 -15.00
N ARG A 34 13.44 3.46 -14.05
CA ARG A 34 14.91 3.45 -14.07
C ARG A 34 15.50 2.25 -13.34
N GLU A 35 14.70 1.57 -12.53
CA GLU A 35 15.14 0.49 -11.68
C GLU A 35 14.76 -0.86 -12.27
N LYS A 36 15.79 -1.55 -12.76
CA LYS A 36 15.61 -2.77 -13.57
C LYS A 36 15.71 -4.07 -12.78
N SER A 37 16.10 -4.05 -11.51
CA SER A 37 16.40 -5.29 -10.78
C SER A 37 15.87 -5.27 -9.36
N ILE A 38 15.04 -6.26 -9.06
CA ILE A 38 14.70 -6.64 -7.69
C ILE A 38 15.81 -7.57 -7.21
N ASN A 39 16.84 -7.01 -6.60
CA ASN A 39 17.93 -7.80 -6.02
C ASN A 39 17.53 -8.25 -4.61
N PHE A 40 16.77 -9.35 -4.55
CA PHE A 40 16.54 -10.05 -3.30
C PHE A 40 16.76 -11.54 -3.51
N ASP A 41 17.86 -12.06 -2.96
CA ASP A 41 18.32 -13.44 -3.16
C ASP A 41 17.31 -14.50 -2.70
N GLY A 42 16.37 -14.12 -1.81
CA GLY A 42 15.31 -14.98 -1.29
C GLY A 42 14.01 -15.01 -2.12
N GLY A 43 13.90 -14.20 -3.18
CA GLY A 43 12.69 -14.08 -3.98
C GLY A 43 11.53 -13.35 -3.27
N GLU A 44 10.38 -13.29 -3.95
CA GLU A 44 9.25 -12.45 -3.53
C GLU A 44 8.64 -12.85 -2.18
N GLN A 45 8.45 -14.14 -1.92
CA GLN A 45 7.85 -14.61 -0.67
C GLN A 45 8.69 -14.21 0.56
N GLU A 46 10.02 -14.31 0.47
CA GLU A 46 10.90 -13.91 1.58
C GLU A 46 10.91 -12.38 1.76
N VAL A 47 10.78 -11.60 0.68
CA VAL A 47 10.57 -10.15 0.77
C VAL A 47 9.29 -9.83 1.52
N TYR A 48 8.17 -10.45 1.16
CA TYR A 48 6.89 -10.22 1.87
C TYR A 48 6.98 -10.63 3.34
N LYS A 49 7.62 -11.76 3.64
CA LYS A 49 7.84 -12.21 5.03
C LYS A 49 8.69 -11.23 5.83
N ALA A 50 9.75 -10.67 5.24
CA ALA A 50 10.58 -9.65 5.88
C ALA A 50 9.84 -8.31 6.02
N PHE A 51 9.05 -7.94 5.01
CA PHE A 51 8.25 -6.72 4.99
C PHE A 51 7.11 -6.76 6.03
N PHE A 52 6.48 -7.91 6.24
CA PHE A 52 5.50 -8.12 7.30
C PHE A 52 6.11 -8.68 8.59
N SER A 53 7.39 -8.41 8.86
CA SER A 53 7.93 -8.61 10.22
C SER A 53 7.34 -7.61 11.20
N VAL A 54 7.31 -7.95 12.50
CA VAL A 54 6.67 -7.13 13.55
C VAL A 54 7.12 -5.67 13.51
N GLU A 55 8.42 -5.40 13.33
CA GLU A 55 8.95 -4.02 13.26
C GLU A 55 8.42 -3.24 12.04
N ASN A 56 8.34 -3.90 10.88
CA ASN A 56 7.93 -3.26 9.64
C ASN A 56 6.41 -3.12 9.53
N GLN A 57 5.63 -4.02 10.16
CA GLN A 57 4.18 -3.90 10.24
C GLN A 57 3.75 -2.58 10.88
N SER A 58 4.36 -2.20 12.00
CA SER A 58 4.02 -0.93 12.66
C SER A 58 4.40 0.28 11.81
N LYS A 59 5.50 0.23 11.06
CA LYS A 59 5.87 1.30 10.10
C LYS A 59 4.86 1.41 8.95
N PHE A 60 4.43 0.27 8.42
CA PHE A 60 3.42 0.21 7.36
C PHE A 60 2.06 0.71 7.86
N TYR A 61 1.67 0.37 9.10
CA TYR A 61 0.48 0.89 9.74
C TYR A 61 0.55 2.41 9.97
N LEU A 62 1.69 2.92 10.43
CA LEU A 62 1.88 4.36 10.59
C LEU A 62 1.79 5.11 9.25
N LEU A 63 2.33 4.53 8.18
CA LEU A 63 2.17 5.04 6.82
C LEU A 63 0.69 5.07 6.41
N TYR A 64 -0.05 3.98 6.62
CA TYR A 64 -1.49 3.89 6.37
C TYR A 64 -2.26 5.00 7.10
N CYS A 65 -2.00 5.18 8.39
CA CYS A 65 -2.62 6.22 9.20
C CYS A 65 -2.26 7.63 8.70
N ARG A 66 -1.00 7.87 8.31
CA ARG A 66 -0.56 9.15 7.75
C ARG A 66 -1.33 9.49 6.48
N ILE A 67 -1.39 8.58 5.50
CA ILE A 67 -2.11 8.81 4.23
C ILE A 67 -3.57 9.15 4.49
N ARG A 68 -4.24 8.38 5.36
CA ARG A 68 -5.63 8.66 5.71
C ARG A 68 -5.80 10.01 6.41
N GLY A 69 -4.87 10.38 7.29
CA GLY A 69 -4.86 11.68 7.96
C GLY A 69 -4.70 12.84 6.99
N GLU A 70 -3.84 12.70 5.98
CA GLU A 70 -3.62 13.72 4.94
C GLU A 70 -4.87 13.97 4.07
N MET A 71 -5.76 12.98 3.95
CA MET A 71 -7.01 13.13 3.20
C MET A 71 -8.12 13.88 3.97
N VAL A 72 -8.04 13.98 5.30
CA VAL A 72 -9.13 14.56 6.12
C VAL A 72 -9.32 16.03 5.79
N GLY A 73 -10.57 16.42 5.45
CA GLY A 73 -10.92 17.79 5.08
C GLY A 73 -10.46 18.20 3.68
N ILE A 74 -9.80 17.31 2.93
CA ILE A 74 -9.39 17.55 1.55
C ILE A 74 -10.49 17.05 0.60
N PRO A 75 -10.88 17.83 -0.43
CA PRO A 75 -11.87 17.38 -1.42
C PRO A 75 -11.40 16.13 -2.18
N TYR A 76 -12.33 15.23 -2.51
CA TYR A 76 -12.07 14.00 -3.27
C TYR A 76 -11.20 14.21 -4.52
N SER A 77 -11.48 15.27 -5.28
CA SER A 77 -10.74 15.62 -6.51
C SER A 77 -9.26 15.95 -6.30
N GLN A 78 -8.83 16.17 -5.06
CA GLN A 78 -7.43 16.42 -4.69
C GLN A 78 -6.79 15.20 -3.98
N CYS A 79 -7.56 14.14 -3.73
CA CYS A 79 -7.12 12.96 -3.00
C CYS A 79 -6.61 11.82 -3.90
N GLU A 80 -6.59 11.99 -5.22
CA GLU A 80 -6.28 10.93 -6.19
C GLU A 80 -5.01 10.14 -5.84
N LYS A 81 -3.88 10.84 -5.63
CA LYS A 81 -2.60 10.22 -5.25
C LYS A 81 -2.66 9.41 -3.95
N MET A 82 -3.39 9.91 -2.95
CA MET A 82 -3.54 9.22 -1.66
C MET A 82 -4.43 7.98 -1.80
N ILE A 83 -5.48 8.06 -2.61
CA ILE A 83 -6.36 6.93 -2.91
C ILE A 83 -5.59 5.85 -3.68
N ASP A 84 -4.77 6.24 -4.66
CA ASP A 84 -3.92 5.29 -5.39
C ASP A 84 -2.91 4.61 -4.45
N MET A 85 -2.33 5.36 -3.51
CA MET A 85 -1.48 4.79 -2.48
C MET A 85 -2.22 3.80 -1.60
N LEU A 86 -3.43 4.12 -1.13
CA LEU A 86 -4.25 3.20 -0.32
C LEU A 86 -4.68 1.96 -1.13
N ALA A 87 -4.97 2.12 -2.43
CA ALA A 87 -5.26 1.00 -3.32
C ALA A 87 -4.07 0.06 -3.44
N PHE A 88 -2.87 0.60 -3.66
CA PHE A 88 -1.65 -0.19 -3.67
C PHE A 88 -1.39 -0.87 -2.32
N MET A 89 -1.56 -0.17 -1.19
CA MET A 89 -1.43 -0.78 0.13
C MET A 89 -2.42 -1.94 0.33
N GLN A 90 -3.65 -1.80 -0.18
CA GLN A 90 -4.65 -2.87 -0.13
C GLN A 90 -4.20 -4.09 -0.92
N GLU A 91 -3.66 -3.92 -2.13
CA GLU A 91 -3.15 -5.03 -2.93
C GLU A 91 -1.96 -5.75 -2.27
N ILE A 92 -1.07 -5.01 -1.61
CA ILE A 92 0.04 -5.61 -0.85
C ILE A 92 -0.51 -6.45 0.30
N LEU A 93 -1.47 -5.92 1.05
CA LEU A 93 -2.10 -6.63 2.17
C LEU A 93 -2.83 -7.88 1.70
N ALA A 94 -3.57 -7.77 0.60
CA ALA A 94 -4.24 -8.88 -0.08
C ALA A 94 -3.25 -10.00 -0.44
N ALA A 95 -2.13 -9.65 -1.09
CA ALA A 95 -1.09 -10.61 -1.44
C ALA A 95 -0.46 -11.23 -0.18
N ALA A 96 -0.20 -10.44 0.85
CA ALA A 96 0.36 -10.92 2.11
C ALA A 96 -0.56 -11.94 2.79
N LEU A 97 -1.83 -11.61 2.94
CA LEU A 97 -2.85 -12.44 3.60
C LEU A 97 -3.15 -13.71 2.82
N TRP A 98 -3.49 -13.59 1.53
CA TRP A 98 -4.08 -14.70 0.78
C TRP A 98 -3.08 -15.51 -0.02
N LYS A 99 -2.04 -14.87 -0.57
CA LYS A 99 -1.02 -15.57 -1.37
C LYS A 99 0.12 -16.11 -0.52
N TYR A 100 0.60 -15.31 0.44
CA TYR A 100 1.78 -15.64 1.24
C TYR A 100 1.47 -16.05 2.68
N ASN A 101 0.20 -16.08 3.08
CA ASN A 101 -0.27 -16.49 4.41
C ASN A 101 0.49 -15.79 5.56
N GLN A 102 0.75 -14.49 5.40
CA GLN A 102 1.38 -13.64 6.40
C GLN A 102 0.34 -13.11 7.39
N LYS A 103 0.76 -12.94 8.64
CA LYS A 103 -0.05 -12.24 9.66
C LYS A 103 0.15 -10.74 9.51
N VAL A 104 -0.93 -9.98 9.54
CA VAL A 104 -0.92 -8.51 9.53
C VAL A 104 -1.70 -7.98 10.74
N GLU A 105 -1.52 -6.70 11.07
CA GLU A 105 -2.30 -6.07 12.15
C GLU A 105 -3.80 -6.07 11.81
N VAL A 106 -4.64 -6.21 12.84
CA VAL A 106 -6.11 -6.41 12.69
C VAL A 106 -6.76 -5.29 11.88
N ASP A 107 -6.37 -4.03 12.10
CA ASP A 107 -6.94 -2.90 11.36
C ASP A 107 -6.55 -2.90 9.88
N MET A 108 -5.34 -3.37 9.56
CA MET A 108 -4.89 -3.54 8.18
C MET A 108 -5.58 -4.73 7.50
N GLU A 109 -5.80 -5.83 8.23
CA GLU A 109 -6.59 -6.95 7.72
C GLU A 109 -8.03 -6.53 7.43
N ASN A 110 -8.65 -5.80 8.35
CA ASN A 110 -10.01 -5.27 8.17
C ASN A 110 -10.09 -4.37 6.94
N PHE A 111 -9.13 -3.46 6.77
CA PHE A 111 -9.03 -2.61 5.58
C PHE A 111 -8.94 -3.44 4.30
N ALA A 112 -8.07 -4.46 4.27
CA ALA A 112 -7.88 -5.30 3.09
C ALA A 112 -9.13 -6.07 2.69
N ARG A 113 -9.88 -6.57 3.68
CA ARG A 113 -11.15 -7.28 3.48
C ARG A 113 -12.29 -6.35 3.11
N GLU A 114 -12.31 -5.15 3.68
CA GLU A 114 -13.39 -4.20 3.45
C GLU A 114 -13.30 -3.61 2.05
N PHE A 115 -12.10 -3.31 1.53
CA PHE A 115 -11.90 -2.60 0.26
C PHE A 115 -11.21 -3.45 -0.81
N ASP A 116 -11.77 -4.62 -1.14
CA ASP A 116 -11.14 -5.61 -2.04
C ASP A 116 -11.12 -5.21 -3.54
N ARG A 117 -11.77 -4.10 -3.93
CA ARG A 117 -11.96 -3.70 -5.34
C ARG A 117 -11.75 -2.21 -5.58
N LEU A 118 -10.60 -1.69 -5.16
CA LEU A 118 -10.23 -0.28 -5.37
C LEU A 118 -9.91 0.06 -6.84
N ASP A 119 -10.04 -0.90 -7.75
CA ASP A 119 -10.13 -0.68 -9.21
C ASP A 119 -11.46 -0.04 -9.64
N VAL A 120 -12.49 -0.10 -8.78
CA VAL A 120 -13.83 0.44 -9.07
C VAL A 120 -14.00 1.82 -8.44
N GLU A 121 -14.41 2.81 -9.24
CA GLU A 121 -14.60 4.20 -8.79
C GLU A 121 -15.54 4.32 -7.57
N GLY A 122 -16.62 3.54 -7.53
CA GLY A 122 -17.53 3.53 -6.38
C GLY A 122 -16.86 3.11 -5.07
N GLU A 123 -15.93 2.15 -5.13
CA GLU A 123 -15.17 1.71 -3.95
C GLU A 123 -14.13 2.74 -3.52
N ARG A 124 -13.52 3.45 -4.47
CA ARG A 124 -12.61 4.57 -4.20
C ARG A 124 -13.33 5.72 -3.50
N VAL A 125 -14.55 6.06 -3.95
CA VAL A 125 -15.42 7.04 -3.26
C VAL A 125 -15.80 6.55 -1.86
N ARG A 126 -16.19 5.28 -1.71
CA ARG A 126 -16.53 4.71 -0.40
C ARG A 126 -15.36 4.75 0.57
N LEU A 127 -14.14 4.47 0.09
CA LEU A 127 -12.91 4.60 0.87
C LEU A 127 -12.73 6.04 1.34
N TYR A 128 -12.81 7.01 0.42
CA TYR A 128 -12.72 8.42 0.76
C TYR A 128 -13.74 8.84 1.83
N GLU A 129 -15.01 8.48 1.67
CA GLU A 129 -16.06 8.80 2.64
C GLU A 129 -15.78 8.16 4.01
N SER A 130 -15.24 6.94 4.03
CA SER A 130 -14.86 6.26 5.28
C SER A 130 -13.72 6.98 6.02
N VAL A 131 -12.85 7.66 5.28
CA VAL A 131 -11.77 8.47 5.85
C VAL A 131 -12.36 9.76 6.44
N GLN A 132 -13.22 10.46 5.70
CA GLN A 132 -13.83 11.70 6.19
C GLN A 132 -14.64 11.48 7.48
N LYS A 133 -15.43 10.40 7.54
CA LYS A 133 -16.24 10.06 8.74
C LYS A 133 -15.41 9.74 10.00
N ARG A 134 -14.13 9.38 9.86
CA ARG A 134 -13.24 9.12 11.01
C ARG A 134 -12.47 10.36 11.45
N GLY A 135 -12.47 11.43 10.65
CA GLY A 135 -11.82 12.70 10.98
C GLY A 135 -12.72 13.66 11.74
N GLU A 136 -14.02 13.37 11.84
CA GLU A 136 -15.03 14.03 12.69
C GLU A 136 -15.03 13.44 14.11
#